data_AF-A0A833S9Z3-F1
#
_entry.id   AF-A0A833S9Z3-F1
#
_cell.length_a   1.000
_cell.length_b   1.000
_cell.length_c   1.000
_cell.angle_alpha   90.00
_cell.angle_beta   90.00
_cell.angle_gamma   90.00
#
_symmetry.space_group_name_H-M   'P 1'
#
loop_
_entity.id
_entity.type
_entity.pdbx_description
1 polymer ?
#
loop_
_entity_poly.entity_id
_entity_poly.type
_entity_poly.pdbx_seq_one_letter_code
_entity_poly.pdbx_strand_id
1 'polypeptide(L)'
;MTLLVTSVATPAEFQQAKDIRLRVFHEEQGFDPVLEFDEHDNEPSTIHFLGKDIEQDKYVAVGRVLMDETTRSAKIGRVAVLQECRGKSYGVALMEGMERLVKAFGTARQEGIL
;
A
#
# COMPACT_ATOMS: atom_id res chain seq x y z
N MET A 1 -17.27 1.76 -6.84
CA MET A 1 -16.08 1.70 -5.98
C MET A 1 -15.41 3.06 -6.02
N THR A 2 -15.35 3.79 -4.91
CA THR A 2 -14.84 5.18 -4.88
C THR A 2 -13.35 5.28 -4.55
N LEU A 3 -12.70 4.15 -4.25
CA LEU A 3 -11.25 4.10 -4.02
C LEU A 3 -10.53 3.53 -5.26
N LEU A 4 -9.66 4.33 -5.86
CA LEU A 4 -8.73 3.90 -6.89
C LEU A 4 -7.42 3.44 -6.23
N VAL A 5 -7.06 2.18 -6.41
CA VAL A 5 -5.82 1.61 -5.85
C VAL A 5 -4.75 1.54 -6.94
N THR A 6 -3.58 2.09 -6.64
CA THR A 6 -2.43 2.17 -7.54
C THR A 6 -1.15 1.79 -6.82
N SER A 7 -0.21 1.16 -7.51
CA SER A 7 1.16 1.00 -7.01
C SER A 7 1.87 2.35 -7.00
N VAL A 8 2.67 2.61 -5.97
CA VAL A 8 3.55 3.77 -5.89
C VAL A 8 4.65 3.64 -6.96
N ALA A 9 4.77 4.66 -7.81
CA ALA A 9 5.75 4.71 -8.89
C ALA A 9 6.73 5.90 -8.76
N THR A 10 6.38 6.91 -7.95
CA THR A 10 7.16 8.14 -7.81
C THR A 10 7.59 8.41 -6.36
N PRO A 11 8.69 9.16 -6.14
CA PRO A 11 9.07 9.59 -4.79
C PRO A 11 8.01 10.42 -4.09
N ALA A 12 7.22 11.21 -4.84
CA ALA A 12 6.13 12.02 -4.30
C ALA A 12 4.99 11.14 -3.76
N GLU A 13 4.58 10.12 -4.51
CA GLU A 13 3.61 9.12 -4.04
C GLU A 13 4.15 8.34 -2.84
N PHE A 14 5.44 8.00 -2.84
CA PHE A 14 6.03 7.34 -1.68
C PHE A 14 5.98 8.23 -0.44
N GLN A 15 6.20 9.54 -0.59
CA GLN A 15 6.00 10.48 0.50
C GLN A 15 4.54 10.47 1.00
N GLN A 16 3.54 10.46 0.12
CA GLN A 16 2.13 10.35 0.52
C GLN A 16 1.85 9.06 1.31
N ALA A 17 2.46 7.93 0.92
CA ALA A 17 2.33 6.66 1.62
C ALA A 17 2.92 6.74 3.05
N LYS A 18 4.10 7.36 3.19
CA LYS A 18 4.74 7.59 4.49
C LYS A 18 3.91 8.49 5.39
N ASP A 19 3.34 9.56 4.84
CA ASP A 19 2.52 10.52 5.61
C ASP A 19 1.25 9.84 6.18
N ILE A 20 0.56 9.02 5.39
CA ILE A 20 -0.61 8.26 5.86
C ILE A 20 -0.20 7.25 6.94
N ARG A 21 0.91 6.54 6.75
CA ARG A 21 1.45 5.58 7.73
C ARG A 21 1.74 6.26 9.06
N LEU A 22 2.45 7.39 9.05
CA LEU A 22 2.76 8.15 10.26
C LEU A 22 1.49 8.66 10.95
N ARG A 23 0.55 9.20 10.19
CA ARG A 23 -0.72 9.69 10.75
C ARG A 23 -1.52 8.60 11.46
N VAL A 24 -1.51 7.37 10.95
CA VAL A 24 -2.25 6.26 11.55
C VAL A 24 -1.45 5.52 12.63
N PHE A 25 -0.22 5.11 12.33
CA PHE A 25 0.55 4.28 13.25
C PHE A 25 1.22 5.11 14.36
N HIS A 26 1.72 6.31 14.05
CA HIS A 26 2.32 7.18 15.06
C HIS A 26 1.28 8.08 15.73
N GLU A 27 0.66 9.00 14.99
CA GLU A 27 -0.17 10.05 15.60
C GLU A 27 -1.45 9.49 16.25
N GLU A 28 -2.08 8.49 15.63
CA GLU A 28 -3.32 7.91 16.14
C GLU A 28 -3.09 6.73 17.10
N GLN A 29 -2.21 5.78 16.75
CA GLN A 29 -1.99 4.55 17.53
C GLN A 29 -0.86 4.66 18.56
N GLY A 30 -0.05 5.72 18.49
CA GLY A 30 0.99 6.01 19.48
C GLY A 30 2.27 5.17 19.33
N PHE A 31 2.50 4.52 18.20
CA PHE A 31 3.78 3.85 17.94
C PHE A 31 4.91 4.87 17.76
N ASP A 32 6.13 4.50 18.14
CA ASP A 32 7.31 5.33 17.92
C ASP A 32 7.55 5.49 16.40
N PRO A 33 7.65 6.73 15.87
CA PRO A 33 7.80 6.96 14.44
C PRO A 33 9.12 6.42 13.89
N VAL A 34 10.14 6.23 14.73
CA VAL A 34 11.43 5.62 14.35
C VAL A 34 11.27 4.15 13.99
N LEU A 35 10.23 3.48 14.50
CA LEU A 35 9.96 2.06 14.23
C LEU A 35 9.05 1.83 13.02
N GLU A 36 8.45 2.88 12.46
CA GLU A 36 7.46 2.74 11.39
C GLU A 36 8.10 2.21 10.09
N PHE A 37 9.29 2.69 9.77
CA PHE A 37 10.02 2.37 8.56
C PHE A 37 11.10 1.33 8.81
N ASP A 38 11.13 0.29 7.97
CA ASP A 38 12.09 -0.81 8.04
C ASP A 38 12.93 -0.92 6.77
N GLU A 39 13.94 -1.79 6.79
CA GLU A 39 14.85 -1.99 5.64
C GLU A 39 14.11 -2.45 4.37
N HIS A 40 12.98 -3.15 4.54
CA HIS A 40 12.19 -3.64 3.42
C HIS A 40 11.50 -2.52 2.64
N ASP A 41 11.29 -1.34 3.22
CA ASP A 41 10.57 -0.25 2.55
C ASP A 41 11.26 0.21 1.25
N ASN A 42 12.56 -0.03 1.08
CA ASN A 42 13.32 0.33 -0.12
C ASN A 42 13.76 -0.88 -0.96
N GLU A 43 13.32 -2.10 -0.61
CA GLU A 43 13.72 -3.30 -1.35
C GLU A 43 12.99 -3.41 -2.70
N PRO A 44 13.64 -3.94 -3.75
CA PRO A 44 13.01 -4.15 -5.06
C PRO A 44 11.84 -5.15 -5.04
N SER A 45 11.79 -6.03 -4.03
CA SER A 45 10.71 -6.98 -3.78
C SER A 45 9.49 -6.34 -3.08
N THR A 46 9.58 -5.06 -2.72
CA THR A 46 8.53 -4.34 -2.01
C THR A 46 7.69 -3.49 -2.96
N ILE A 47 6.38 -3.67 -2.87
CA ILE A 47 5.41 -2.86 -3.61
C ILE A 47 4.58 -2.08 -2.59
N HIS A 48 4.64 -0.76 -2.66
CA HIS A 48 3.76 0.13 -1.90
C HIS A 48 2.53 0.46 -2.73
N PHE A 49 1.39 0.60 -2.08
CA PHE A 49 0.12 0.92 -2.69
C PHE A 49 -0.53 2.12 -2.01
N LEU A 50 -1.18 2.94 -2.82
CA LEU A 50 -2.01 4.04 -2.37
C LEU A 50 -3.45 3.83 -2.83
N GLY A 51 -4.40 4.17 -1.96
CA GLY A 51 -5.81 4.29 -2.29
C GLY A 51 -6.22 5.75 -2.37
N LYS A 52 -6.61 6.21 -3.56
CA LYS A 52 -7.12 7.55 -3.83
C LYS A 52 -8.65 7.54 -3.79
N ASP A 53 -9.25 8.35 -2.92
CA ASP A 53 -10.67 8.67 -2.98
C ASP A 53 -10.91 9.56 -4.20
N ILE A 54 -11.61 9.02 -5.20
CA ILE A 54 -11.84 9.69 -6.48
C ILE A 54 -12.78 10.90 -6.34
N GLU A 55 -13.64 10.93 -5.34
CA GLU A 55 -14.59 12.04 -5.14
C GLU A 55 -13.91 13.25 -4.52
N GLN A 56 -12.96 13.00 -3.60
CA GLN A 56 -12.22 14.03 -2.90
C GLN A 56 -10.86 14.36 -3.54
N ASP A 57 -10.45 13.59 -4.53
CA ASP A 57 -9.13 13.62 -5.17
C ASP A 57 -7.96 13.52 -4.17
N LYS A 58 -8.09 12.67 -3.15
CA LYS A 58 -7.11 12.55 -2.05
C LYS A 58 -6.67 11.11 -1.80
N TYR A 59 -5.39 10.93 -1.49
CA TYR A 59 -4.90 9.66 -0.95
C TYR A 59 -5.35 9.52 0.49
N VAL A 60 -6.02 8.42 0.79
CA VAL A 60 -6.67 8.18 2.09
C VAL A 60 -6.36 6.80 2.67
N ALA A 61 -5.71 5.95 1.90
CA ALA A 61 -5.36 4.60 2.28
C ALA A 61 -3.99 4.21 1.74
N VAL A 62 -3.30 3.33 2.45
CA VAL A 62 -1.96 2.84 2.11
C VAL A 62 -1.84 1.36 2.48
N GLY A 63 -1.04 0.63 1.72
CA GLY A 63 -0.65 -0.74 2.05
C GLY A 63 0.70 -1.08 1.43
N ARG A 64 1.34 -2.13 1.95
CA ARG A 64 2.61 -2.66 1.47
C ARG A 64 2.48 -4.14 1.21
N VAL A 65 3.14 -4.60 0.16
CA VAL A 65 3.32 -6.02 -0.15
C VAL A 65 4.81 -6.32 -0.28
N LEU A 66 5.29 -7.31 0.47
CA LEU A 66 6.62 -7.88 0.30
C LEU A 66 6.49 -9.16 -0.52
N MET A 67 7.15 -9.21 -1.66
CA MET A 67 7.19 -10.38 -2.53
C MET A 67 8.36 -11.29 -2.13
N ASP A 68 8.08 -12.57 -1.91
CA ASP A 68 9.10 -13.59 -1.74
C ASP A 68 9.09 -14.51 -2.97
N GLU A 69 10.07 -14.30 -3.86
CA GLU A 69 10.23 -15.09 -5.08
C GLU A 69 10.63 -16.54 -4.77
N THR A 70 11.34 -16.78 -3.67
CA THR A 70 11.81 -18.12 -3.27
C THR A 70 10.64 -19.00 -2.87
N THR A 71 9.73 -18.47 -2.06
CA THR A 71 8.54 -19.21 -1.60
C THR A 71 7.31 -19.00 -2.48
N ARG A 72 7.42 -18.16 -3.52
CA ARG A 72 6.29 -17.69 -4.35
C ARG A 72 5.13 -17.17 -3.50
N SER A 73 5.44 -16.44 -2.43
CA SER A 73 4.45 -15.89 -1.50
C SER A 73 4.51 -14.37 -1.47
N ALA A 74 3.44 -13.74 -0.97
CA ALA A 74 3.33 -12.30 -0.82
C ALA A 74 2.84 -12.00 0.60
N LYS A 75 3.55 -11.13 1.32
CA LYS A 75 3.19 -10.71 2.68
C LYS A 75 2.64 -9.29 2.65
N ILE A 76 1.38 -9.14 3.02
CA ILE A 76 0.72 -7.84 3.15
C ILE A 76 1.06 -7.25 4.52
N GLY A 77 1.32 -5.95 4.56
CA GLY A 77 1.59 -5.20 5.79
C GLY A 77 1.34 -3.70 5.63
N ARG A 78 1.54 -2.94 6.72
CA ARG A 78 1.39 -1.48 6.75
C ARG A 78 0.07 -0.98 6.14
N VAL A 79 -1.01 -1.73 6.37
CA VAL A 79 -2.34 -1.41 5.86
C VAL A 79 -2.99 -0.38 6.77
N ALA A 80 -3.30 0.80 6.22
CA ALA A 80 -3.91 1.88 6.97
C ALA A 80 -4.91 2.67 6.12
N VAL A 81 -5.95 3.17 6.79
CA VAL A 81 -6.95 4.10 6.23
C VAL A 81 -7.08 5.26 7.21
N LEU A 82 -7.01 6.50 6.70
CA LEU A 82 -7.20 7.71 7.48
C LEU A 82 -8.53 7.66 8.24
N GLN A 83 -8.51 8.09 9.51
CA GLN A 83 -9.65 7.97 10.42
C GLN A 83 -10.93 8.61 9.86
N GLU A 84 -10.81 9.80 9.27
CA GLU A 84 -11.92 10.55 8.65
C GLU A 84 -12.54 9.86 7.42
N CYS A 85 -11.88 8.83 6.88
CA CYS A 85 -12.34 8.08 5.71
C CYS A 85 -12.80 6.65 6.04
N ARG A 86 -12.84 6.27 7.32
CA ARG A 86 -13.33 4.96 7.77
C ARG A 86 -14.85 4.87 7.67
N GLY A 87 -15.37 3.64 7.69
CA GLY A 87 -16.81 3.36 7.47
C GLY A 87 -17.25 3.38 6.01
N LYS A 88 -16.36 3.72 5.06
CA LYS A 88 -16.62 3.75 3.60
C LYS A 88 -16.19 2.47 2.85
N SER A 89 -15.87 1.40 3.58
CA SER A 89 -15.33 0.15 3.02
C SER A 89 -14.01 0.27 2.24
N TYR A 90 -13.24 1.35 2.45
CA TYR A 90 -11.94 1.55 1.79
C TYR A 90 -10.89 0.49 2.14
N GLY A 91 -10.92 -0.08 3.35
CA GLY A 91 -10.04 -1.18 3.70
C GLY A 91 -10.24 -2.41 2.79
N VAL A 92 -11.50 -2.76 2.51
CA VAL A 92 -11.85 -3.86 1.60
C VAL A 92 -11.38 -3.55 0.18
N ALA A 93 -11.73 -2.36 -0.33
CA ALA A 93 -11.33 -1.93 -1.67
C ALA A 93 -9.80 -1.89 -1.85
N LEU A 94 -9.06 -1.46 -0.82
CA LEU A 94 -7.60 -1.47 -0.79
C LEU A 94 -7.05 -2.90 -0.91
N MET A 95 -7.52 -3.81 -0.05
CA MET A 95 -7.06 -5.21 -0.05
C MET A 95 -7.33 -5.90 -1.40
N GLU A 96 -8.54 -5.76 -1.93
CA GLU A 96 -8.90 -6.30 -3.25
C GLU A 96 -8.07 -5.68 -4.37
N GLY A 97 -7.80 -4.38 -4.30
CA GLY A 97 -6.96 -3.66 -5.25
C GLY A 97 -5.53 -4.16 -5.27
N MET A 98 -4.92 -4.29 -4.09
CA MET A 98 -3.56 -4.82 -3.94
C MET A 98 -3.47 -6.26 -4.45
N GLU A 99 -4.43 -7.12 -4.07
CA GLU A 99 -4.44 -8.52 -4.49
C GLU A 99 -4.51 -8.65 -6.03
N ARG A 100 -5.40 -7.89 -6.68
CA ARG A 100 -5.47 -7.89 -8.16
C ARG A 100 -4.18 -7.45 -8.80
N LEU A 101 -3.57 -6.36 -8.31
CA LEU A 101 -2.33 -5.81 -8.88
C LEU A 101 -1.17 -6.77 -8.69
N VAL A 102 -1.01 -7.35 -7.50
CA VAL A 102 0.03 -8.36 -7.20
C VAL A 102 -0.12 -9.59 -8.10
N LYS A 103 -1.34 -10.10 -8.29
CA LYS A 103 -1.59 -11.22 -9.22
C LYS A 103 -1.19 -10.85 -10.65
N ALA A 104 -1.54 -9.66 -11.12
CA ALA A 104 -1.18 -9.20 -12.46
C ALA A 104 0.36 -9.11 -12.65
N PHE A 105 1.10 -8.60 -11.65
CA PHE A 105 2.57 -8.61 -11.68
C PHE A 105 3.14 -10.04 -11.69
N GLY A 106 2.56 -10.93 -10.88
CA GLY A 106 2.96 -12.34 -10.83
C GLY A 106 2.73 -13.08 -12.15
N THR A 107 1.65 -12.77 -12.87
CA THR A 107 1.37 -13.33 -14.21
C THR A 107 2.31 -12.75 -15.26
N ALA A 108 2.53 -11.43 -15.28
CA ALA A 108 3.43 -10.79 -16.25
C ALA A 108 4.88 -11.28 -16.17
N ARG A 109 5.37 -11.61 -14.96
CA ARG A 109 6.70 -12.22 -14.78
C ARG A 109 6.78 -13.69 -15.18
N GLN A 110 5.67 -14.44 -15.14
CA GLN A 110 5.62 -15.84 -15.57
C GLN A 110 5.59 -15.99 -17.10
N GLU A 111 5.09 -14.98 -17.81
CA GLU A 111 5.03 -14.98 -19.28
C GLU A 111 6.29 -14.42 -19.97
N GLY A 112 7.32 -14.00 -19.21
CA GLY A 112 8.60 -13.58 -19.77
C GLY A 112 8.51 -12.34 -20.68
N ILE A 113 7.68 -11.36 -20.31
CA ILE A 113 7.50 -10.10 -21.08
C ILE A 113 8.37 -8.95 -20.53
N LEU A 114 9.40 -9.25 -19.73
CA LEU A 114 10.42 -8.29 -19.30
C LEU A 114 11.83 -8.89 -19.43
#